data_AF-A0A7R9WFI3-F1
#
_entry.id   AF-A0A7R9WFI3-F1
#
_cell.length_a   1.000
_cell.length_b   1.000
_cell.length_c   1.000
_cell.angle_alpha   90.00
_cell.angle_beta   90.00
_cell.angle_gamma   90.00
#
_symmetry.space_group_name_H-M   'P 1'
#
loop_
_entity.id
_entity.type
_entity.pdbx_description
1 polymer ?
#
loop_
_entity_poly.entity_id
_entity_poly.type
_entity_poly.pdbx_seq_one_letter_code
_entity_poly.pdbx_strand_id
1 'polypeptide(L)'
;AASRSDYSEVANEMGVKYVPLSDPAAFLAEEPDVIVFAVSILSFEQTVQDFVPFIKQQIDETKRRPLIVDVLSVMEHPKNVLLDILPKECDILCTHPMFGPDSGKNGWSGLTFVYERTRVDGVILDPDREPRTFHQLSDSDHRAGWTDGDDLFFELGSGAVHNVHEHSEEHVEGMDRMERYLSIWEEEGCRMVPMSCANHDAYAASSQFITHLVGRILGMLDLRPTP
;
A
#
# COMPACT_ATOMS: atom_id res chain seq x y z
N ALA A 1 -17.75 6.06 8.96
CA ALA A 1 -18.35 5.30 10.07
C ALA A 1 -17.66 3.95 10.12
N ALA A 2 -16.99 3.58 11.21
CA ALA A 2 -16.46 2.23 11.36
C ALA A 2 -17.63 1.34 11.81
N SER A 3 -18.17 0.52 10.90
CA SER A 3 -19.12 -0.51 11.30
C SER A 3 -18.38 -1.55 12.13
N ARG A 4 -18.89 -1.83 13.34
CA ARG A 4 -18.36 -2.85 14.27
C ARG A 4 -19.35 -4.01 14.43
N SER A 5 -20.26 -4.16 13.46
CA SER A 5 -21.27 -5.20 13.46
C SER A 5 -20.67 -6.55 13.10
N ASP A 6 -21.35 -7.63 13.49
CA ASP A 6 -21.01 -8.98 13.07
C ASP A 6 -21.34 -9.18 11.58
N TYR A 7 -20.36 -9.62 10.80
CA TYR A 7 -20.49 -9.92 9.37
C TYR A 7 -20.35 -11.41 9.07
N SER A 8 -20.47 -12.29 10.06
CA SER A 8 -20.33 -13.75 9.90
C SER A 8 -21.27 -14.32 8.83
N GLU A 9 -22.54 -13.87 8.78
CA GLU A 9 -23.50 -14.33 7.77
C GLU A 9 -23.08 -13.92 6.35
N VAL A 10 -22.73 -12.65 6.15
CA VAL A 10 -22.28 -12.13 4.84
C VAL A 10 -21.00 -12.84 4.38
N ALA A 11 -20.05 -13.06 5.29
CA ALA A 11 -18.82 -13.77 4.99
C ALA A 11 -19.09 -15.23 4.57
N ASN A 12 -20.00 -15.92 5.28
CA ASN A 12 -20.42 -17.27 4.93
C ASN A 12 -21.09 -17.34 3.55
N GLU A 13 -21.92 -16.36 3.19
CA GLU A 13 -22.53 -16.26 1.85
C GLU A 13 -21.49 -16.09 0.75
N MET A 14 -20.39 -15.37 1.04
CA MET A 14 -19.27 -15.18 0.13
C MET A 14 -18.26 -16.36 0.15
N GLY A 15 -18.44 -17.34 1.02
CA GLY A 15 -17.51 -18.47 1.18
C GLY A 15 -16.16 -18.07 1.80
N VAL A 16 -16.11 -16.97 2.55
CA VAL A 16 -14.89 -16.48 3.22
C VAL A 16 -15.00 -16.62 4.74
N LYS A 17 -13.86 -16.79 5.41
CA LYS A 17 -13.81 -16.86 6.87
C LYS A 17 -13.91 -15.46 7.47
N TYR A 18 -14.82 -15.28 8.43
CA TYR A 18 -14.90 -14.07 9.25
C TYR A 18 -14.14 -14.27 10.56
N VAL A 19 -13.26 -13.32 10.88
CA VAL A 19 -12.63 -13.20 12.21
C VAL A 19 -12.93 -11.79 12.73
N PRO A 20 -13.52 -11.65 13.93
CA PRO A 20 -13.77 -10.34 14.51
C PRO A 20 -12.47 -9.56 14.72
N LEU A 21 -12.50 -8.24 14.51
CA LEU A 21 -11.34 -7.36 14.72
C LEU A 21 -10.78 -7.42 16.16
N SER A 22 -11.59 -7.84 17.12
CA SER A 22 -11.19 -8.05 18.52
C SER A 22 -10.28 -9.26 18.73
N ASP A 23 -10.07 -10.10 17.71
CA ASP A 23 -9.20 -11.29 17.79
C ASP A 23 -8.15 -11.29 16.65
N PRO A 24 -7.15 -10.39 16.68
CA PRO A 24 -6.07 -10.36 15.68
C PRO A 24 -5.25 -11.67 15.66
N ALA A 25 -5.15 -12.36 16.79
CA ALA A 25 -4.42 -13.62 16.89
C ALA A 25 -5.07 -14.71 16.03
N ALA A 26 -6.40 -14.86 16.12
CA ALA A 26 -7.13 -15.81 15.27
C ALA A 26 -7.08 -15.45 13.78
N PHE A 27 -6.99 -14.16 13.44
CA PHE A 27 -6.85 -13.72 12.05
C PHE A 27 -5.46 -14.08 11.50
N LEU A 28 -4.40 -13.81 12.26
CA LEU A 28 -3.02 -14.08 11.84
C LEU A 28 -2.65 -15.57 11.90
N ALA A 29 -3.39 -16.37 12.67
CA ALA A 29 -3.26 -17.84 12.67
C ALA A 29 -3.64 -18.48 11.31
N GLU A 30 -4.34 -17.75 10.44
CA GLU A 30 -4.57 -18.18 9.04
C GLU A 30 -3.36 -17.91 8.13
N GLU A 31 -2.28 -17.34 8.67
CA GLU A 31 -1.01 -17.06 8.00
C GLU A 31 -1.15 -16.30 6.66
N PRO A 32 -1.92 -15.19 6.61
CA PRO A 32 -2.18 -14.49 5.36
C PRO A 32 -0.88 -14.01 4.69
N ASP A 33 -0.74 -14.25 3.39
CA ASP A 33 0.37 -13.71 2.59
C ASP A 33 0.29 -12.18 2.50
N VAL A 34 -0.92 -11.66 2.33
CA VAL A 34 -1.23 -10.23 2.18
C VAL A 34 -2.31 -9.82 3.18
N ILE A 35 -2.09 -8.73 3.90
CA ILE A 35 -3.04 -8.14 4.84
C ILE A 35 -3.44 -6.76 4.30
N VAL A 36 -4.73 -6.58 4.00
CA VAL A 36 -5.28 -5.32 3.48
C VAL A 36 -6.03 -4.58 4.58
N PHE A 37 -5.51 -3.43 5.02
CA PHE A 37 -6.20 -2.54 5.95
C PHE A 37 -7.21 -1.65 5.21
N ALA A 38 -8.46 -2.13 5.15
CA ALA A 38 -9.60 -1.43 4.55
C ALA A 38 -10.48 -0.71 5.59
N VAL A 39 -9.86 -0.11 6.61
CA VAL A 39 -10.56 0.63 7.67
C VAL A 39 -10.66 2.13 7.34
N SER A 40 -11.44 2.87 8.12
CA SER A 40 -11.53 4.33 7.93
C SER A 40 -10.21 5.02 8.25
N ILE A 41 -9.90 6.12 7.55
CA ILE A 41 -8.71 6.96 7.79
C ILE A 41 -8.55 7.28 9.29
N LEU A 42 -9.65 7.63 9.96
CA LEU A 42 -9.64 8.02 11.38
C LEU A 42 -9.31 6.86 12.35
N SER A 43 -9.50 5.62 11.93
CA SER A 43 -9.22 4.43 12.75
C SER A 43 -7.97 3.69 12.32
N PHE A 44 -7.33 4.12 11.23
CA PHE A 44 -6.26 3.39 10.57
C PHE A 44 -5.07 3.14 11.50
N GLU A 45 -4.48 4.22 12.02
CA GLU A 45 -3.33 4.15 12.90
C GLU A 45 -3.57 3.25 14.12
N GLN A 46 -4.66 3.46 14.84
CA GLN A 46 -4.99 2.63 16.00
C GLN A 46 -5.18 1.15 15.63
N THR A 47 -5.84 0.87 14.49
CA THR A 47 -6.08 -0.52 14.08
C THR A 47 -4.77 -1.21 13.70
N VAL A 48 -3.86 -0.53 13.01
CA VAL A 48 -2.54 -1.08 12.69
C VAL A 48 -1.74 -1.29 13.98
N GLN A 49 -1.74 -0.31 14.89
CA GLN A 49 -1.07 -0.42 16.20
C GLN A 49 -1.54 -1.64 17.00
N ASP A 50 -2.85 -1.92 17.00
CA ASP A 50 -3.42 -3.08 17.70
C ASP A 50 -2.94 -4.42 17.10
N PHE A 51 -2.61 -4.45 15.81
CA PHE A 51 -2.09 -5.65 15.12
C PHE A 51 -0.57 -5.84 15.26
N VAL A 52 0.20 -4.76 15.48
CA VAL A 52 1.68 -4.80 15.51
C VAL A 52 2.25 -5.89 16.45
N PRO A 53 1.78 -6.06 17.71
CA PRO A 53 2.33 -7.08 18.59
C PRO A 53 2.18 -8.50 18.04
N PHE A 54 1.06 -8.78 17.39
CA PHE A 54 0.75 -10.09 16.84
C PHE A 54 1.51 -10.35 15.53
N ILE A 55 1.66 -9.33 14.68
CA ILE A 55 2.50 -9.42 13.48
C ILE A 55 3.96 -9.69 13.87
N LYS A 56 4.49 -8.99 14.88
CA LYS A 56 5.84 -9.24 15.42
C LYS A 56 6.00 -10.69 15.87
N GLN A 57 5.05 -11.17 16.68
CA GLN A 57 5.06 -12.54 17.17
C GLN A 57 5.05 -13.56 16.01
N GLN A 58 4.19 -13.35 15.00
CA GLN A 58 4.11 -14.24 13.84
C GLN A 58 5.43 -14.25 13.05
N ILE A 59 6.05 -13.09 12.82
CA ILE A 59 7.35 -13.00 12.14
C ILE A 59 8.42 -13.74 12.95
N ASP A 60 8.44 -13.58 14.27
CA ASP A 60 9.44 -14.22 15.12
C ASP A 60 9.29 -15.75 15.12
N GLU A 61 8.06 -16.26 15.18
CA GLU A 61 7.73 -17.69 15.25
C GLU A 61 7.84 -18.40 13.89
N THR A 62 7.31 -17.80 12.83
CA THR A 62 7.16 -18.44 11.51
C THR A 62 8.22 -18.02 10.50
N LYS A 63 8.93 -16.91 10.76
CA LYS A 63 9.80 -16.21 9.79
C LYS A 63 9.08 -15.70 8.53
N ARG A 64 7.76 -15.84 8.44
CA ARG A 64 6.95 -15.30 7.35
C ARG A 64 6.79 -13.80 7.53
N ARG A 65 6.96 -13.07 6.43
CA ARG A 65 6.89 -11.61 6.37
C ARG A 65 5.66 -11.24 5.54
N PRO A 66 4.55 -10.78 6.11
CA PRO A 66 3.35 -10.45 5.33
C PRO A 66 3.57 -9.17 4.50
N LEU A 67 2.90 -9.09 3.36
CA LEU A 67 2.74 -7.83 2.64
C LEU A 67 1.58 -7.07 3.27
N ILE A 68 1.85 -5.86 3.75
CA ILE A 68 0.83 -4.97 4.29
C ILE A 68 0.40 -3.97 3.22
N VAL A 69 -0.91 -3.90 2.98
CA VAL A 69 -1.51 -3.02 1.99
C VAL A 69 -2.54 -2.12 2.66
N ASP A 70 -2.56 -0.84 2.29
CA ASP A 70 -3.67 0.05 2.60
C ASP A 70 -4.42 0.45 1.32
N VAL A 71 -5.70 0.79 1.47
CA VAL A 71 -6.59 1.24 0.38
C VAL A 71 -7.27 2.58 0.73
N LEU A 72 -6.60 3.42 1.52
CA LEU A 72 -7.17 4.69 1.96
C LEU A 72 -7.23 5.69 0.80
N SER A 73 -8.12 6.69 0.91
CA SER A 73 -8.25 7.73 -0.13
C SER A 73 -7.18 8.81 -0.08
N VAL A 74 -6.26 8.72 0.88
CA VAL A 74 -5.06 9.56 1.04
C VAL A 74 -3.90 8.60 1.22
N MET A 75 -2.72 8.94 0.72
CA MET A 75 -1.60 7.99 0.63
C MET A 75 -0.41 8.37 1.52
N GLU A 76 -0.15 9.65 1.82
CA GLU A 76 0.97 10.03 2.70
C GLU A 76 0.74 9.59 4.15
N HIS A 77 -0.48 9.78 4.65
CA HIS A 77 -0.84 9.41 6.02
C HIS A 77 -0.62 7.91 6.31
N PRO A 78 -1.22 6.97 5.55
CA PRO A 78 -0.99 5.54 5.79
C PRO A 78 0.46 5.14 5.57
N LYS A 79 1.14 5.67 4.55
CA LYS A 79 2.57 5.40 4.32
C LYS A 79 3.41 5.71 5.57
N ASN A 80 3.26 6.90 6.13
CA ASN A 80 4.03 7.33 7.31
C ASN A 80 3.71 6.45 8.51
N VAL A 81 2.42 6.20 8.79
CA VAL A 81 1.99 5.33 9.88
C VAL A 81 2.60 3.94 9.74
N LEU A 82 2.50 3.31 8.56
CA LEU A 82 2.98 1.96 8.32
C LEU A 82 4.51 1.86 8.47
N LEU A 83 5.25 2.82 7.93
CA LEU A 83 6.71 2.87 8.05
C LEU A 83 7.17 3.05 9.51
N ASP A 84 6.44 3.85 10.30
CA ASP A 84 6.80 4.18 11.67
C ASP A 84 6.55 3.04 12.66
N ILE A 85 5.45 2.29 12.51
CA ILE A 85 4.99 1.35 13.56
C ILE A 85 5.16 -0.13 13.20
N LEU A 86 5.20 -0.48 11.90
CA LEU A 86 5.35 -1.88 11.50
C LEU A 86 6.80 -2.36 11.67
N PRO A 87 7.01 -3.66 11.98
CA PRO A 87 8.33 -4.28 11.90
C PRO A 87 8.98 -4.03 10.54
N LYS A 88 10.29 -3.77 10.52
CA LYS A 88 11.03 -3.48 9.27
C LYS A 88 10.94 -4.62 8.26
N GLU A 89 10.74 -5.84 8.76
CA GLU A 89 10.61 -7.08 7.99
C GLU A 89 9.30 -7.14 7.21
N CYS A 90 8.28 -6.35 7.57
CA CYS A 90 7.04 -6.28 6.80
C CYS A 90 7.25 -5.51 5.50
N ASP A 91 6.81 -6.10 4.40
CA ASP A 91 6.69 -5.42 3.11
C ASP A 91 5.47 -4.49 3.14
N ILE A 92 5.55 -3.37 2.42
CA ILE A 92 4.50 -2.35 2.38
C ILE A 92 4.24 -1.95 0.93
N LEU A 93 2.95 -1.97 0.56
CA LEU A 93 2.43 -1.41 -0.68
C LEU A 93 1.32 -0.41 -0.33
N CYS A 94 1.51 0.87 -0.64
CA CYS A 94 0.46 1.86 -0.47
C CYS A 94 -0.40 1.95 -1.73
N THR A 95 -1.72 1.95 -1.59
CA THR A 95 -2.62 1.93 -2.75
C THR A 95 -3.84 2.83 -2.57
N HIS A 96 -4.44 3.22 -3.69
CA HIS A 96 -5.72 3.90 -3.72
C HIS A 96 -6.49 3.50 -4.99
N PRO A 97 -7.49 2.62 -4.88
CA PRO A 97 -8.51 2.47 -5.89
C PRO A 97 -9.29 3.80 -5.98
N MET A 98 -9.15 4.55 -7.07
CA MET A 98 -9.80 5.86 -7.27
C MET A 98 -11.30 5.73 -7.61
N PHE A 99 -11.94 4.68 -7.09
CA PHE A 99 -13.31 4.30 -7.35
C PHE A 99 -13.87 3.56 -6.12
N GLY A 100 -15.20 3.46 -6.05
CA GLY A 100 -15.89 2.79 -4.95
C GLY A 100 -17.04 1.94 -5.46
N PRO A 101 -17.91 1.44 -4.56
CA PRO A 101 -19.01 0.55 -4.92
C PRO A 101 -19.91 1.11 -6.03
N ASP A 102 -20.17 2.42 -6.04
CA ASP A 102 -21.05 3.04 -7.03
C ASP A 102 -20.42 3.17 -8.42
N SER A 103 -19.14 3.56 -8.49
CA SER A 103 -18.42 3.74 -9.76
C SER A 103 -17.89 2.42 -10.33
N GLY A 104 -17.57 1.45 -9.48
CA GLY A 104 -17.08 0.11 -9.85
C GLY A 104 -18.15 -0.97 -9.95
N LYS A 105 -19.45 -0.64 -9.80
CA LYS A 105 -20.55 -1.64 -9.76
C LYS A 105 -20.65 -2.57 -10.97
N ASN A 106 -20.14 -2.15 -12.13
CA ASN A 106 -20.22 -2.88 -13.39
C ASN A 106 -18.86 -3.44 -13.84
N GLY A 107 -17.88 -3.52 -12.94
CA GLY A 107 -16.50 -3.91 -13.22
C GLY A 107 -15.53 -2.74 -13.10
N TRP A 108 -14.23 -3.06 -13.10
CA TRP A 108 -13.15 -2.09 -12.83
C TRP A 108 -12.37 -1.67 -14.07
N SER A 109 -12.74 -2.20 -15.24
CA SER A 109 -12.09 -1.89 -16.50
C SER A 109 -12.04 -0.39 -16.79
N GLY A 110 -10.83 0.14 -17.01
CA GLY A 110 -10.56 1.55 -17.24
C GLY A 110 -10.62 2.45 -15.99
N LEU A 111 -11.02 1.92 -14.82
CA LEU A 111 -10.97 2.68 -13.57
C LEU A 111 -9.54 2.79 -13.07
N THR A 112 -9.22 3.90 -12.41
CA THR A 112 -7.84 4.19 -12.03
C THR A 112 -7.48 3.54 -10.69
N PHE A 113 -6.34 2.86 -10.67
CA PHE A 113 -5.75 2.30 -9.47
C PHE A 113 -4.35 2.91 -9.29
N VAL A 114 -4.18 3.70 -8.24
CA VAL A 114 -2.90 4.35 -7.92
C VAL A 114 -2.17 3.51 -6.88
N TYR A 115 -0.86 3.36 -7.02
CA TYR A 115 -0.06 2.62 -6.05
C TYR A 115 1.38 3.14 -5.95
N GLU A 116 1.97 2.96 -4.78
CA GLU A 116 3.38 3.18 -4.49
C GLU A 116 3.95 1.89 -3.89
N ARG A 117 5.00 1.34 -4.51
CA ARG A 117 5.81 0.29 -3.88
C ARG A 117 6.64 0.96 -2.79
N THR A 118 6.37 0.67 -1.51
CA THR A 118 6.89 1.48 -0.40
C THR A 118 8.10 0.82 0.27
N ARG A 119 7.99 -0.45 0.66
CA ARG A 119 9.08 -1.16 1.34
C ARG A 119 9.06 -2.65 0.99
N VAL A 120 10.23 -3.20 0.67
CA VAL A 120 10.41 -4.65 0.47
C VAL A 120 11.72 -5.11 1.10
N ASP A 121 11.69 -6.21 1.86
CA ASP A 121 12.85 -6.76 2.57
C ASP A 121 13.59 -5.70 3.41
N GLY A 122 12.84 -4.86 4.13
CA GLY A 122 13.40 -3.78 4.94
C GLY A 122 13.96 -2.58 4.16
N VAL A 123 13.97 -2.64 2.83
CA VAL A 123 14.43 -1.55 1.95
C VAL A 123 13.26 -0.67 1.55
N ILE A 124 13.32 0.62 1.89
CA ILE A 124 12.38 1.61 1.39
C ILE A 124 12.70 1.87 -0.09
N LEU A 125 11.68 1.72 -0.93
CA LEU A 125 11.81 1.92 -2.37
C LEU A 125 11.58 3.39 -2.71
N ASP A 126 12.39 3.92 -3.63
CA ASP A 126 12.25 5.28 -4.12
C ASP A 126 11.27 5.28 -5.32
N PRO A 127 10.09 5.90 -5.20
CA PRO A 127 9.09 5.91 -6.26
C PRO A 127 9.45 6.80 -7.45
N ASP A 128 10.39 7.74 -7.27
CA ASP A 128 10.83 8.66 -8.32
C ASP A 128 12.10 8.18 -9.02
N ARG A 129 12.72 7.09 -8.52
CA ARG A 129 13.78 6.38 -9.26
C ARG A 129 13.14 5.54 -10.35
N GLU A 130 13.42 5.91 -11.60
CA GLU A 130 13.20 5.05 -12.77
C GLU A 130 13.77 3.64 -12.49
N PRO A 131 13.01 2.55 -12.70
CA PRO A 131 13.55 1.21 -12.62
C PRO A 131 14.67 1.11 -13.65
N ARG A 132 15.92 0.98 -13.19
CA ARG A 132 17.05 0.81 -14.10
C ARG A 132 16.83 -0.48 -14.85
N THR A 133 16.37 -0.38 -16.09
CA THR A 133 16.44 -1.48 -17.03
C THR A 133 17.92 -1.88 -17.16
N PHE A 134 18.18 -3.19 -17.21
CA PHE A 134 19.50 -3.85 -17.22
C PHE A 134 20.42 -3.43 -18.41
N HIS A 135 20.13 -2.34 -19.11
CA HIS A 135 20.75 -1.92 -20.37
C HIS A 135 21.45 -0.56 -20.35
N GLN A 136 21.50 0.15 -19.22
CA GLN A 136 22.14 1.47 -19.17
C GLN A 136 23.11 1.59 -17.99
N LEU A 137 24.26 0.93 -18.11
CA LEU A 137 25.46 1.26 -17.37
C LEU A 137 26.51 1.78 -18.36
N SER A 138 26.49 3.08 -18.65
CA SER A 138 27.70 3.79 -19.13
C SER A 138 27.65 5.28 -18.79
N ASP A 139 28.65 5.67 -18.00
CA ASP A 139 29.34 6.96 -17.92
C ASP A 139 28.72 8.20 -17.25
N SER A 140 29.46 8.61 -16.20
CA SER A 140 29.77 9.96 -15.72
C SER A 140 28.73 10.74 -14.91
N ASP A 141 29.00 10.92 -13.61
CA ASP A 141 29.34 12.26 -13.09
C ASP A 141 29.96 12.26 -11.67
N HIS A 142 30.91 13.16 -11.45
CA HIS A 142 31.69 13.34 -10.22
C HIS A 142 31.23 14.58 -9.43
N ARG A 143 30.72 14.43 -8.18
CA ARG A 143 30.99 15.36 -7.05
C ARG A 143 30.31 14.98 -5.70
N ALA A 144 31.15 14.47 -4.79
CA ALA A 144 31.29 14.72 -3.34
C ALA A 144 30.09 14.81 -2.35
N GLY A 145 30.22 14.04 -1.26
CA GLY A 145 29.71 14.35 0.08
C GLY A 145 29.80 13.17 1.05
N TRP A 146 30.72 13.19 2.02
CA TRP A 146 30.85 12.16 3.07
C TRP A 146 30.04 12.58 4.31
N THR A 147 29.19 11.68 4.82
CA THR A 147 28.70 11.69 6.20
C THR A 147 28.78 10.27 6.76
N ASP A 148 29.47 10.14 7.89
CA ASP A 148 29.72 8.89 8.60
C ASP A 148 28.41 8.37 9.24
N GLY A 149 28.08 7.10 9.02
CA GLY A 149 27.01 6.38 9.71
C GLY A 149 26.00 5.71 8.76
N ASP A 150 26.04 4.37 8.73
CA ASP A 150 24.95 3.45 8.43
C ASP A 150 24.94 2.82 7.01
N ASP A 151 25.33 1.53 6.95
CA ASP A 151 25.02 0.41 6.03
C ASP A 151 24.86 0.63 4.50
N LEU A 152 25.28 1.77 3.95
CA LEU A 152 25.31 2.05 2.52
C LEU A 152 26.74 1.87 1.97
N PHE A 153 26.94 0.92 1.06
CA PHE A 153 28.18 0.87 0.26
C PHE A 153 27.99 1.69 -1.03
N PHE A 154 28.58 2.87 -1.07
CA PHE A 154 28.55 3.72 -2.27
C PHE A 154 29.66 3.26 -3.24
N GLU A 155 29.29 2.50 -4.28
CA GLU A 155 30.26 2.10 -5.30
C GLU A 155 30.57 3.32 -6.19
N LEU A 156 31.76 3.89 -5.98
CA LEU A 156 32.28 5.05 -6.73
C LEU A 156 32.37 4.71 -8.23
N GLY A 157 31.32 5.06 -8.98
CA GLY A 157 31.33 4.99 -10.45
C GLY A 157 29.96 4.85 -11.12
N SER A 158 28.92 4.37 -10.42
CA SER A 158 27.63 4.03 -11.06
C SER A 158 26.43 4.86 -10.61
N GLY A 159 26.58 5.71 -9.59
CA GLY A 159 25.49 6.47 -8.99
C GLY A 159 24.33 5.59 -8.48
N ALA A 160 24.54 4.27 -8.35
CA ALA A 160 23.56 3.33 -7.82
C ALA A 160 23.76 3.23 -6.31
N VAL A 161 22.67 3.44 -5.56
CA VAL A 161 22.59 2.94 -4.18
C VAL A 161 22.11 1.52 -4.34
N HIS A 162 23.03 0.56 -4.36
CA HIS A 162 22.67 -0.84 -4.22
C HIS A 162 22.49 -1.10 -2.72
N ASN A 163 21.31 -1.57 -2.34
CA ASN A 163 21.16 -2.21 -1.04
C ASN A 163 21.73 -3.63 -1.17
N VAL A 164 22.45 -4.10 -0.16
CA VAL A 164 23.07 -5.44 -0.10
C VAL A 164 22.03 -6.59 -0.31
N HIS A 165 20.74 -6.26 -0.27
CA HIS A 165 19.59 -7.15 -0.29
C HIS A 165 18.83 -7.25 -1.63
N GLU A 166 19.19 -6.51 -2.68
CA GLU A 166 18.41 -6.47 -3.95
C GLU A 166 18.31 -7.84 -4.68
N HIS A 167 19.07 -8.84 -4.22
CA HIS A 167 19.06 -10.22 -4.73
C HIS A 167 18.91 -11.27 -3.62
N SER A 168 18.44 -10.90 -2.43
CA SER A 168 18.09 -11.89 -1.39
C SER A 168 16.87 -12.71 -1.84
N GLU A 169 16.77 -13.96 -1.37
CA GLU A 169 15.58 -14.79 -1.63
C GLU A 169 14.32 -14.10 -1.06
N GLU A 170 14.46 -13.45 0.10
CA GLU A 170 13.38 -12.71 0.75
C GLU A 170 12.90 -11.51 -0.06
N HIS A 171 13.82 -10.78 -0.69
CA HIS A 171 13.47 -9.66 -1.58
C HIS A 171 12.71 -10.16 -2.81
N VAL A 172 13.15 -11.27 -3.42
CA VAL A 172 12.47 -11.86 -4.58
C VAL A 172 11.07 -12.31 -4.21
N GLU A 173 10.91 -13.01 -3.08
CA GLU A 173 9.60 -13.45 -2.59
C GLU A 173 8.66 -12.28 -2.26
N GLY A 174 9.17 -11.23 -1.63
CA GLY A 174 8.40 -10.02 -1.30
C GLY A 174 7.93 -9.27 -2.54
N MET A 175 8.83 -9.07 -3.52
CA MET A 175 8.49 -8.47 -4.81
C MET A 175 7.45 -9.30 -5.57
N ASP A 176 7.64 -10.61 -5.67
CA ASP A 176 6.73 -11.52 -6.35
C ASP A 176 5.32 -11.51 -5.72
N ARG A 177 5.24 -11.44 -4.39
CA ARG A 177 3.96 -11.27 -3.69
C ARG A 177 3.29 -9.93 -4.01
N MET A 178 4.06 -8.85 -4.05
CA MET A 178 3.57 -7.52 -4.39
C MET A 178 3.03 -7.46 -5.82
N GLU A 179 3.77 -8.03 -6.78
CA GLU A 179 3.33 -8.10 -8.18
C GLU A 179 2.07 -8.95 -8.35
N ARG A 180 1.95 -10.08 -7.64
CA ARG A 180 0.70 -10.87 -7.64
C ARG A 180 -0.49 -10.10 -7.08
N TYR A 181 -0.29 -9.28 -6.04
CA TYR A 181 -1.37 -8.44 -5.53
C TYR A 181 -1.77 -7.36 -6.56
N LEU A 182 -0.79 -6.73 -7.21
CA LEU A 182 -1.04 -5.73 -8.25
C LEU A 182 -1.72 -6.33 -9.48
N SER A 183 -1.40 -7.57 -9.86
CA SER A 183 -1.99 -8.23 -11.03
C SER A 183 -3.50 -8.41 -10.91
N ILE A 184 -4.04 -8.55 -9.68
CA ILE A 184 -5.50 -8.60 -9.44
C ILE A 184 -6.19 -7.38 -10.05
N TRP A 185 -5.62 -6.19 -9.86
CA TRP A 185 -6.20 -4.94 -10.36
C TRP A 185 -6.00 -4.79 -11.87
N GLU A 186 -4.82 -5.19 -12.36
CA GLU A 186 -4.48 -5.15 -13.79
C GLU A 186 -5.35 -6.10 -14.61
N GLU A 187 -5.57 -7.32 -14.13
CA GLU A 187 -6.39 -8.36 -14.78
C GLU A 187 -7.88 -7.97 -14.83
N GLU A 188 -8.37 -7.24 -13.82
CA GLU A 188 -9.70 -6.62 -13.83
C GLU A 188 -9.79 -5.39 -14.77
N GLY A 189 -8.68 -5.06 -15.46
CA GLY A 189 -8.59 -4.03 -16.47
C GLY A 189 -8.41 -2.61 -15.92
N CYS A 190 -7.99 -2.46 -14.66
CA CYS A 190 -7.72 -1.14 -14.10
C CYS A 190 -6.62 -0.41 -14.88
N ARG A 191 -6.74 0.91 -14.96
CA ARG A 191 -5.63 1.77 -15.37
C ARG A 191 -4.67 1.90 -14.19
N MET A 192 -3.60 1.12 -14.24
CA MET A 192 -2.53 1.09 -13.24
C MET A 192 -1.67 2.36 -13.34
N VAL A 193 -1.55 3.11 -12.24
CA VAL A 193 -0.78 4.37 -12.16
C VAL A 193 0.23 4.29 -11.02
N PRO A 194 1.50 3.94 -11.30
CA PRO A 194 2.56 4.05 -10.31
C PRO A 194 2.86 5.53 -10.03
N MET A 195 2.82 5.93 -8.76
CA MET A 195 3.07 7.31 -8.34
C MET A 195 3.46 7.36 -6.86
N SER A 196 4.30 8.31 -6.47
CA SER A 196 4.57 8.54 -5.06
C SER A 196 3.33 9.01 -4.29
N CYS A 197 3.19 8.61 -3.03
CA CYS A 197 2.12 9.01 -2.12
C CYS A 197 2.02 10.55 -2.00
N ALA A 198 3.16 11.22 -1.98
CA ALA A 198 3.24 12.68 -1.92
C ALA A 198 2.68 13.35 -3.18
N ASN A 199 3.07 12.85 -4.36
CA ASN A 199 2.53 13.34 -5.62
C ASN A 199 1.02 13.06 -5.72
N HIS A 200 0.58 11.86 -5.31
CA HIS A 200 -0.84 11.51 -5.26
C HIS A 200 -1.63 12.52 -4.43
N ASP A 201 -1.24 12.75 -3.17
CA ASP A 201 -2.00 13.62 -2.25
C ASP A 201 -2.00 15.08 -2.74
N ALA A 202 -0.92 15.54 -3.36
CA ALA A 202 -0.87 16.86 -4.01
C ALA A 202 -1.89 16.99 -5.16
N TYR A 203 -2.03 15.97 -6.02
CA TYR A 203 -3.02 15.95 -7.10
C TYR A 203 -4.46 15.76 -6.57
N ALA A 204 -4.65 14.88 -5.60
CA ALA A 204 -5.94 14.55 -5.01
C ALA A 204 -6.55 15.74 -4.24
N ALA A 205 -5.71 16.49 -3.51
CA ALA A 205 -6.12 17.74 -2.85
C ALA A 205 -6.68 18.76 -3.85
N SER A 206 -6.12 18.80 -5.06
CA SER A 206 -6.51 19.75 -6.11
C SER A 206 -7.76 19.36 -6.89
N SER A 207 -8.16 18.08 -6.90
CA SER A 207 -9.18 17.55 -7.83
C SER A 207 -10.27 16.71 -7.15
N GLN A 208 -9.88 15.69 -6.38
CA GLN A 208 -10.79 14.76 -5.74
C GLN A 208 -11.49 15.41 -4.55
N PHE A 209 -10.78 16.15 -3.71
CA PHE A 209 -11.39 16.84 -2.56
C PHE A 209 -12.51 17.80 -2.98
N ILE A 210 -12.27 18.60 -4.03
CA ILE A 210 -13.26 19.54 -4.58
C ILE A 210 -14.48 18.78 -5.10
N THR A 211 -14.26 17.72 -5.89
CA THR A 211 -15.35 16.94 -6.50
C THR A 211 -16.22 16.28 -5.43
N HIS A 212 -15.62 15.69 -4.39
CA HIS A 212 -16.36 15.09 -3.28
C HIS A 212 -17.10 16.15 -2.44
N LEU A 213 -16.47 17.29 -2.16
CA LEU A 213 -17.12 18.37 -1.42
C LEU A 213 -18.33 18.92 -2.18
N VAL A 214 -18.17 19.22 -3.47
CA VAL A 214 -19.27 19.69 -4.33
C VAL A 214 -20.36 18.63 -4.43
N GLY A 215 -20.02 17.36 -4.66
CA GLY A 215 -21.00 16.26 -4.68
C GLY A 215 -21.78 16.13 -3.38
N ARG A 216 -21.12 16.26 -2.22
CA ARG A 216 -21.79 16.24 -0.90
C ARG A 216 -22.70 17.45 -0.70
N ILE A 217 -22.26 18.66 -1.09
CA ILE A 217 -23.08 19.87 -1.01
C ILE A 217 -24.31 19.74 -1.92
N LEU A 218 -24.13 19.34 -3.17
CA LEU A 218 -25.24 19.15 -4.12
C LEU A 218 -26.22 18.07 -3.63
N GLY A 219 -25.71 16.98 -3.05
CA GLY A 219 -26.53 15.94 -2.43
C GLY A 219 -27.30 16.42 -1.20
N MET A 220 -26.69 17.26 -0.34
CA MET A 220 -27.38 17.89 0.79
C MET A 220 -28.46 18.89 0.37
N LEU A 221 -28.30 19.51 -0.81
CA LEU A 221 -29.25 20.49 -1.34
C LEU A 221 -30.48 19.85 -2.01
N ASP A 222 -30.57 18.51 -2.08
CA ASP A 222 -31.67 17.74 -2.71
C ASP A 222 -32.12 18.34 -4.06
N LEU A 223 -31.13 18.74 -4.88
CA LEU A 223 -31.40 19.43 -6.13
C LEU A 223 -32.08 18.48 -7.11
N ARG A 224 -33.34 18.79 -7.42
CA ARG A 224 -34.09 18.07 -8.45
C ARG A 224 -33.53 18.43 -9.83
N PRO A 225 -33.39 17.45 -10.74
CA PRO A 225 -33.02 17.75 -12.12
C PRO A 225 -34.04 18.73 -12.71
N THR A 226 -33.54 19.82 -13.29
CA THR A 226 -34.37 20.76 -14.06
C THR A 226 -34.88 20.11 -15.34
N PRO A 227 -36.09 20.47 -15.82
CA PRO A 227 -36.70 19.88 -17.00
C PRO A 227 -35.86 20.00 -18.28
#